data_AF-A0A9D2DVI3-F1
#
_entry.id   AF-A0A9D2DVI3-F1
#
_cell.length_a   1.000
_cell.length_b   1.000
_cell.length_c   1.000
_cell.angle_alpha   90.00
_cell.angle_beta   90.00
_cell.angle_gamma   90.00
#
_symmetry.space_group_name_H-M   'P 1'
#
loop_
_entity.id
_entity.type
_entity.pdbx_description
1 polymer ?
#
loop_
_entity_poly.entity_id
_entity_poly.type
_entity_poly.pdbx_seq_one_letter_code
_entity_poly.pdbx_strand_id
1 'polypeptide(L)' 'MKLTTIFLSAVLIAYGLGACLYALTGIDLLFLLTAGNAVIYRSLLSLAGVAALWLVFWLVAFRPTRDLR' A
#
# COMPACT_ATOMS: atom_id res chain seq x y z
N MET A 1 -3.20 -1.48 -17.45
CA MET A 1 -4.09 -0.60 -16.66
C MET A 1 -4.73 -1.38 -15.52
N LYS A 2 -5.61 -2.37 -15.78
CA LYS A 2 -6.22 -3.19 -14.71
C LYS A 2 -5.18 -3.94 -13.86
N LEU A 3 -4.22 -4.64 -14.46
CA LEU A 3 -3.24 -5.47 -13.74
C LEU A 3 -2.37 -4.69 -12.75
N THR A 4 -1.80 -3.55 -13.17
CA THR A 4 -0.95 -2.71 -12.32
C THR A 4 -1.73 -2.12 -11.15
N THR A 5 -2.96 -1.66 -11.40
CA THR A 5 -3.85 -1.10 -10.36
C THR A 5 -4.31 -2.18 -9.38
N ILE A 6 -4.65 -3.38 -9.87
CA ILE A 6 -4.98 -4.55 -9.02
C ILE A 6 -3.79 -4.93 -8.15
N PHE A 7 -2.59 -5.03 -8.73
CA PHE A 7 -1.38 -5.37 -8.00
C PHE A 7 -1.07 -4.34 -6.90
N LEU A 8 -1.10 -3.05 -7.22
CA LEU A 8 -0.84 -1.98 -6.26
C LEU A 8 -1.90 -1.92 -5.15
N SER A 9 -3.16 -2.21 -5.47
CA SER A 9 -4.21 -2.32 -4.46
C SER A 9 -4.00 -3.52 -3.52
N ALA A 10 -3.60 -4.68 -4.04
CA ALA A 10 -3.26 -5.85 -3.23
C ALA A 10 -2.07 -5.58 -2.30
N VAL A 11 -1.04 -4.90 -2.81
CA VAL A 11 0.13 -4.47 -2.02
C VAL A 11 -0.29 -3.53 -0.89
N LEU A 12 -1.13 -2.53 -1.15
CA LEU A 12 -1.64 -1.62 -0.12
C LEU A 12 -2.48 -2.33 0.94
N ILE A 13 -3.31 -3.30 0.55
CA ILE A 13 -4.07 -4.12 1.50
C ILE A 13 -3.12 -4.92 2.40
N ALA A 14 -2.06 -5.52 1.84
CA ALA A 14 -1.06 -6.24 2.62
C ALA A 14 -0.33 -5.34 3.63
N TYR A 15 0.06 -4.13 3.22
CA TYR A 15 0.63 -3.13 4.14
C TYR A 15 -0.36 -2.70 5.23
N GLY A 16 -1.64 -2.50 4.87
CA GLY A 16 -2.69 -2.18 5.82
C GLY A 16 -2.91 -3.28 6.87
N LEU A 17 -2.91 -4.55 6.45
CA LEU A 17 -2.98 -5.70 7.37
C LEU A 17 -1.77 -5.75 8.30
N GLY A 18 -0.56 -5.50 7.78
CA GLY A 18 0.65 -5.38 8.60
C GLY A 18 0.56 -4.26 9.64
N ALA A 19 0.02 -3.10 9.26
CA ALA A 19 -0.20 -1.99 10.18
C ALA A 19 -1.27 -2.30 11.25
N CYS A 20 -2.34 -3.02 10.90
CA CYS A 20 -3.34 -3.47 11.87
C CYS A 20 -2.77 -4.47 12.87
N LEU A 21 -1.94 -5.42 12.40
CA LEU A 21 -1.25 -6.37 13.28
C LEU A 21 -0.27 -5.65 14.22
N TYR A 22 0.46 -4.66 13.71
CA TYR A 22 1.31 -3.79 14.54
C TYR A 22 0.50 -3.06 15.61
N ALA A 23 -0.65 -2.48 15.26
CA ALA A 23 -1.51 -1.78 16.21
C ALA A 23 -2.07 -2.71 17.30
N LEU A 24 -2.35 -3.98 16.98
CA LEU A 24 -2.93 -4.94 17.91
C LEU A 24 -1.89 -5.62 18.82
N THR A 25 -0.69 -5.90 18.29
CA THR A 25 0.34 -6.71 18.98
C THR A 25 1.56 -5.90 19.40
N GLY A 26 1.75 -4.70 18.86
CA GLY A 26 2.97 -3.90 19.01
C GLY A 26 4.18 -4.42 18.23
N ILE A 27 4.04 -5.55 17.51
CA ILE A 27 5.14 -6.18 16.78
C ILE A 27 5.14 -5.72 15.33
N ASP A 28 6.23 -5.08 14.91
CA ASP A 28 6.38 -4.64 13.52
C ASP A 28 6.80 -5.83 12.65
N LEU A 29 5.78 -6.56 12.15
CA LEU A 29 5.95 -7.71 11.26
C LEU A 29 6.76 -7.38 10.02
N LEU A 30 6.66 -6.15 9.52
CA LEU A 30 7.38 -5.72 8.34
C LEU A 30 8.86 -5.53 8.65
N PHE A 31 9.18 -4.93 9.80
CA PHE A 31 10.54 -4.82 10.30
C PHE A 31 11.16 -6.21 10.59
N LEU A 32 10.37 -7.13 11.16
CA LEU A 32 10.77 -8.51 11.41
C LEU A 32 11.07 -9.28 10.12
N LEU A 33 10.18 -9.16 9.11
CA LEU A 33 10.37 -9.76 7.77
C LEU A 33 11.61 -9.21 7.07
N THR A 34 11.96 -7.95 7.31
CA THR A 34 13.19 -7.35 6.77
C THR A 34 14.46 -7.70 7.56
N ALA A 35 14.38 -8.62 8.53
CA ALA A 35 15.49 -9.00 9.41
C ALA A 35 16.15 -7.80 10.12
N GLY A 36 15.36 -6.75 10.41
CA GLY A 36 15.85 -5.51 11.00
C GLY A 36 16.64 -4.59 10.07
N ASN A 37 16.68 -4.87 8.75
CA ASN A 37 17.38 -4.02 7.81
C ASN A 37 16.57 -2.74 7.50
N ALA A 38 17.01 -1.62 8.08
CA ALA A 38 16.35 -0.33 7.95
C ALA A 38 16.26 0.19 6.50
N VAL A 39 17.18 -0.18 5.61
CA VAL A 39 17.16 0.27 4.21
C VAL A 39 16.01 -0.41 3.47
N ILE A 40 15.89 -1.74 3.64
CA ILE A 40 14.83 -2.52 2.99
C ILE A 40 13.47 -2.07 3.52
N TYR A 41 13.34 -1.95 4.85
CA TYR A 41 12.11 -1.48 5.50
C TYR A 41 11.63 -0.13 4.94
N ARG A 42 12.53 0.86 4.83
CA ARG A 42 12.19 2.19 4.28
C ARG A 42 11.84 2.14 2.80
N SER A 43 12.52 1.30 2.02
CA SER A 43 12.22 1.15 0.59
C SER A 43 10.84 0.55 0.34
N LEU A 44 10.44 -0.42 1.18
CA LEU A 44 9.11 -1.03 1.19
C LEU A 44 8.02 -0.02 1.58
N LEU A 45 8.24 0.79 2.61
CA LEU A 45 7.32 1.90 2.95
C LEU A 45 7.21 2.93 1.82
N SER A 46 8.32 3.26 1.16
CA SER A 46 8.30 4.15 0.00
C SER A 46 7.47 3.57 -1.16
N LEU A 47 7.53 2.25 -1.37
CA LEU A 47 6.71 1.56 -2.38
C LEU A 47 5.22 1.69 -2.06
N ALA A 48 4.83 1.56 -0.79
CA ALA A 48 3.44 1.75 -0.35
C ALA A 48 2.93 3.17 -0.65
N GLY A 49 3.77 4.19 -0.43
CA GLY A 49 3.44 5.58 -0.76
C GLY A 49 3.25 5.81 -2.27
N VAL A 50 4.13 5.27 -3.11
CA VAL A 50 4.00 5.36 -4.57
C VAL A 50 2.76 4.62 -5.07
N ALA A 51 2.45 3.46 -4.49
CA ALA A 51 1.23 2.71 -4.80
C ALA A 51 -0.04 3.51 -4.49
N ALA A 52 -0.08 4.20 -3.35
CA ALA A 52 -1.21 5.04 -2.95
C ALA A 52 -1.39 6.22 -3.91
N LEU A 53 -0.32 6.94 -4.23
CA LEU A 53 -0.36 8.08 -5.16
C LEU A 53 -0.82 7.65 -6.56
N TRP A 54 -0.36 6.49 -7.03
CA TRP A 54 -0.82 5.92 -8.29
C TRP A 54 -2.34 5.68 -8.26
N LEU A 55 -2.86 4.99 -7.26
CA LEU A 55 -4.31 4.73 -7.17
C LEU A 55 -5.15 6.01 -7.08
N VAL A 56 -4.71 6.99 -6.28
CA VAL A 56 -5.40 8.29 -6.16
C VAL A 56 -5.39 9.03 -7.48
N PHE A 57 -4.26 9.08 -8.18
CA PHE A 57 -4.17 9.69 -9.51
C PHE A 57 -5.19 9.07 -10.48
N TRP A 58 -5.27 7.73 -10.52
CA TRP A 58 -6.24 7.03 -11.38
C TRP A 58 -7.69 7.31 -10.98
N LEU A 59 -7.98 7.39 -9.69
CA LEU A 59 -9.33 7.73 -9.19
C LEU A 59 -9.74 9.15 -9.63
N VAL A 60 -8.82 10.11 -9.55
CA VAL A 60 -9.05 11.51 -9.93
C VAL A 60 -9.12 11.69 -11.44
N ALA A 61 -8.23 11.04 -12.20
CA ALA A 61 -8.15 11.18 -13.65
C ALA A 61 -9.37 10.58 -14.37
N PHE A 62 -9.87 9.44 -13.89
CA PHE A 62 -10.97 8.73 -14.58
C PHE A 62 -12.34 9.03 -13.98
N ARG A 63 -12.43 9.64 -12.79
CA ARG A 63 -13.69 9.96 -12.06
C ARG A 63 -14.82 8.98 -12.37
N PRO A 64 -14.69 7.68 -12.00
CA PRO A 64 -15.68 6.67 -12.36
C PRO A 64 -17.07 6.93 -11.77
N THR A 65 -17.21 7.88 -10.83
CA THR A 65 -18.48 8.31 -10.22
C THR A 65 -19.24 9.36 -11.04
N ARG A 66 -18.70 9.81 -12.18
CA ARG A 66 -19.30 10.89 -12.97
C ARG A 66 -20.62 10.48 -13.65
N ASP A 67 -20.78 9.19 -13.96
CA ASP A 67 -21.99 8.60 -14.55
C ASP A 67 -22.95 7.99 -13.52
N LEU A 68 -22.64 8.10 -12.21
CA LEU A 68 -23.50 7.63 -11.11
C LEU A 68 -24.49 8.71 -10.62
N ARG A 69 -24.72 9.75 -11.42
CA ARG A 69 -25.56 10.91 -11.07
C ARG A 69 -26.82 10.98 -11.92
#